data_AF-A0A5P9GRZ2-F1
#
_entry.id   AF-A0A5P9GRZ2-F1
#
_cell.length_a   1.000
_cell.length_b   1.000
_cell.length_c   1.000
_cell.angle_alpha   90.00
_cell.angle_beta   90.00
_cell.angle_gamma   90.00
#
_symmetry.space_group_name_H-M   'P 1'
#
loop_
_entity.id
_entity.type
_entity.pdbx_description
1 polymer ?
#
loop_
_entity_poly.entity_id
_entity_poly.type
_entity_poly.pdbx_seq_one_letter_code
_entity_poly.pdbx_strand_id
1 'polypeptide(L)'
;MWLYIAIAMNLWGQFLLLSDAAQLAVFGGGFWVLAGFCGLMERRRNKGRNLARLERVGFMPWTTLFVLFAVIGGGMLAMSLPVVLGNL
;
A
#
# COMPACT_ATOMS: atom_id res chain seq x y z
N MET A 1 13.44 16.03 -19.02
CA MET A 1 12.71 16.79 -17.98
C MET A 1 11.31 17.20 -18.45
N TRP A 2 11.18 17.90 -19.59
CA TRP A 2 9.88 18.30 -20.17
C TRP A 2 8.90 17.15 -20.44
N LEU A 3 9.39 16.03 -20.99
CA LEU A 3 8.56 14.85 -21.28
C LEU A 3 7.94 14.25 -20.00
N TYR A 4 8.70 14.22 -18.91
CA TYR A 4 8.26 13.67 -17.62
C TYR A 4 7.15 14.52 -16.99
N ILE A 5 7.27 15.85 -17.13
CA ILE A 5 6.27 16.80 -16.65
C ILE A 5 4.98 16.67 -17.47
N ALA A 6 5.08 16.56 -18.80
CA ALA A 6 3.91 16.38 -19.67
C ALA A 6 3.17 15.06 -19.38
N ILE A 7 3.92 13.97 -19.15
CA ILE A 7 3.36 12.67 -18.75
C ILE A 7 2.67 12.78 -17.40
N ALA A 8 3.32 13.42 -16.41
CA ALA A 8 2.73 13.62 -15.08
C ALA A 8 1.44 14.44 -15.12
N MET A 9 1.38 15.51 -15.91
CA MET A 9 0.17 16.32 -16.08
C MET A 9 -0.98 15.55 -16.73
N ASN A 10 -0.69 14.71 -17.74
CA ASN A 10 -1.70 13.89 -18.40
C ASN A 10 -2.25 12.80 -17.45
N LEU A 11 -1.37 12.13 -16.71
CA LEU A 11 -1.78 11.18 -15.66
C LEU A 11 -2.67 11.85 -14.61
N TRP A 12 -2.29 13.04 -14.13
CA TRP A 12 -3.13 13.80 -13.18
C TRP A 12 -4.52 14.13 -13.73
N GLY A 13 -4.60 14.55 -15.00
CA GLY A 13 -5.88 14.82 -15.65
C GLY A 13 -6.76 13.57 -15.74
N GLN A 14 -6.19 12.42 -16.11
CA GLN A 14 -6.91 11.15 -16.16
C GLN A 14 -7.39 10.69 -14.77
N PHE A 15 -6.56 10.88 -13.75
CA PHE A 15 -6.94 10.59 -12.36
C PHE A 15 -8.11 11.43 -11.87
N LEU A 16 -8.15 12.73 -12.19
CA LEU A 16 -9.27 13.61 -11.83
C LEU A 16 -10.58 13.25 -12.53
N LEU A 17 -10.51 12.60 -13.69
CA LEU A 17 -11.67 12.14 -14.45
C LEU A 17 -12.18 10.75 -14.00
N LEU A 18 -11.42 10.02 -13.18
CA LEU A 18 -11.89 8.76 -12.58
C LEU A 18 -13.03 9.03 -11.60
N SER A 19 -13.94 8.06 -11.45
CA SER A 19 -14.93 8.09 -10.38
C SER A 19 -14.27 8.05 -9.00
N ASP A 20 -14.90 8.65 -7.98
CA ASP A 20 -14.39 8.66 -6.60
C ASP A 20 -14.09 7.24 -6.09
N ALA A 21 -14.93 6.27 -6.47
CA ALA A 21 -14.71 4.86 -6.15
C ALA A 21 -13.46 4.29 -6.82
N ALA A 22 -13.19 4.65 -8.08
CA ALA A 22 -12.00 4.20 -8.79
C ALA A 22 -10.72 4.85 -8.22
N GLN A 23 -10.76 6.13 -7.84
CA GLN A 23 -9.67 6.78 -7.12
C GLN A 23 -9.41 6.08 -5.77
N LEU A 24 -10.46 5.79 -5.01
CA LEU A 24 -10.38 5.07 -3.73
C LEU A 24 -9.76 3.67 -3.90
N ALA A 25 -10.10 2.97 -4.98
CA ALA A 25 -9.52 1.66 -5.31
C ALA A 25 -8.01 1.75 -5.58
N VAL A 26 -7.56 2.79 -6.29
CA VAL A 26 -6.13 3.00 -6.56
C VAL A 26 -5.36 3.28 -5.26
N PHE A 27 -5.86 4.17 -4.41
CA PHE A 27 -5.22 4.44 -3.12
C PHE A 27 -5.26 3.22 -2.18
N GLY A 28 -6.38 2.52 -2.10
CA GLY A 28 -6.53 1.29 -1.32
C GLY A 28 -5.57 0.20 -1.78
N GLY A 29 -5.43 0.01 -3.09
CA GLY A 29 -4.45 -0.89 -3.70
C GLY A 29 -3.01 -0.51 -3.35
N GLY A 30 -2.68 0.79 -3.41
CA GLY A 30 -1.37 1.30 -3.00
C GLY A 30 -1.04 0.98 -1.54
N PHE A 31 -1.98 1.21 -0.62
CA PHE A 31 -1.80 0.84 0.80
C PHE A 31 -1.67 -0.66 1.00
N TRP A 32 -2.40 -1.47 0.22
CA TRP A 32 -2.32 -2.92 0.32
C TRP A 32 -0.97 -3.46 -0.18
N VAL A 33 -0.39 -2.85 -1.21
CA VAL A 33 0.98 -3.15 -1.66
C VAL A 33 2.01 -2.79 -0.57
N LEU A 34 1.85 -1.63 0.08
CA LEU A 34 2.70 -1.21 1.20
C LEU A 34 2.57 -2.15 2.40
N ALA A 35 1.36 -2.66 2.68
CA ALA A 35 1.16 -3.71 3.67
C ALA A 35 1.98 -4.94 3.29
N GLY A 36 1.83 -5.47 2.07
CA GLY A 36 2.63 -6.58 1.58
C GLY A 36 4.15 -6.38 1.78
N PHE A 37 4.65 -5.17 1.46
CA PHE A 37 6.04 -4.79 1.70
C PHE A 37 6.45 -4.84 3.17
N CYS A 38 5.62 -4.31 4.08
CA CYS A 38 5.87 -4.40 5.53
C CYS A 38 5.94 -5.85 6.01
N GLY A 39 5.06 -6.72 5.51
CA GLY A 39 5.08 -8.15 5.79
C GLY A 39 6.34 -8.86 5.28
N LEU A 40 6.84 -8.46 4.11
CA LEU A 40 8.11 -8.96 3.57
C LEU A 40 9.30 -8.54 4.43
N MET A 41 9.32 -7.30 4.93
CA MET A 41 10.37 -6.82 5.83
C MET A 41 10.37 -7.55 7.17
N GLU A 42 9.19 -7.90 7.69
CA GLU A 42 9.07 -8.73 8.88
C GLU A 42 9.63 -10.15 8.65
N ARG A 43 9.33 -10.76 7.49
CA ARG A 43 9.93 -12.06 7.12
C ARG A 43 11.45 -11.99 6.99
N ARG A 44 11.99 -10.91 6.43
CA ARG A 44 13.44 -10.66 6.35
C ARG A 44 14.07 -10.53 7.74
N ARG A 45 13.39 -9.83 8.66
CA ARG A 45 13.80 -9.72 10.06
C ARG A 45 13.83 -11.08 10.76
N ASN A 46 12.80 -11.91 10.54
CA ASN A 46 12.68 -13.20 11.22
C ASN A 46 13.72 -14.23 10.76
N LYS A 47 14.12 -14.21 9.48
CA LYS A 47 15.22 -15.05 8.96
C LYS A 47 16.61 -14.71 9.52
N GLY A 48 16.83 -13.46 9.95
CA GLY A 48 18.10 -12.98 10.49
C GLY A 48 18.23 -13.08 12.01
N ARG A 49 17.22 -13.60 12.73
CA ARG A 49 17.25 -13.76 14.19
C ARG A 49 18.18 -14.91 14.58
N ASN A 50 19.46 -14.60 14.73
CA ASN A 50 20.40 -15.41 15.49
C ASN A 50 20.09 -15.21 16.98
N LEU A 51 19.64 -16.27 17.68
CA LEU A 51 19.05 -16.21 19.04
C LEU A 51 19.94 -15.50 20.08
N ALA A 52 21.25 -15.38 19.83
CA ALA A 52 22.22 -14.73 20.70
C ALA A 52 22.14 -13.19 20.78
N ARG A 53 21.28 -12.52 19.97
CA ARG A 53 21.16 -11.05 19.92
C ARG A 53 19.82 -10.50 20.40
N LEU A 54 19.05 -11.29 21.14
CA LEU A 54 17.68 -10.96 21.58
C LEU A 54 17.61 -9.73 22.52
N GLU A 55 18.75 -9.30 23.09
CA GLU A 55 18.85 -8.12 23.96
C GLU A 55 18.88 -6.77 23.23
N ARG A 56 19.11 -6.76 21.90
CA ARG A 56 18.99 -5.52 21.11
C ARG A 56 17.60 -5.45 20.49
N VAL A 57 16.65 -4.95 21.26
CA VAL A 57 15.29 -4.59 20.82
C VAL A 57 15.37 -3.42 19.83
N GLY A 58 15.76 -3.69 18.58
CA GLY A 58 15.66 -2.71 17.49
C GLY A 58 14.53 -3.07 16.54
N PHE A 59 13.83 -2.13 15.89
CA PHE A 59 13.84 -0.66 15.97
C PHE A 59 12.56 -0.08 15.29
N MET A 60 11.60 -0.94 14.88
CA MET A 60 10.37 -0.55 14.16
C MET A 60 9.35 -1.71 14.19
N PRO A 61 8.09 -1.51 14.59
CA PRO A 61 7.08 -2.57 14.66
C PRO A 61 6.47 -2.85 13.27
N TRP A 62 7.20 -3.56 12.41
CA TRP A 62 6.78 -3.91 11.04
C TRP A 62 5.43 -4.62 10.99
N THR A 63 5.12 -5.47 11.96
CA THR A 63 3.82 -6.15 12.07
C THR A 63 2.69 -5.16 12.35
N THR A 64 2.91 -4.18 13.24
CA THR A 64 1.90 -3.15 13.52
C THR A 64 1.65 -2.29 12.28
N LEU A 65 2.71 -1.90 11.56
CA LEU A 65 2.60 -1.16 10.30
C LEU A 65 1.89 -1.98 9.22
N PHE A 66 2.23 -3.28 9.10
CA PHE A 66 1.54 -4.21 8.22
C PHE A 66 0.03 -4.23 8.50
N VAL A 67 -0.36 -4.41 9.76
CA VAL A 67 -1.77 -4.44 10.15
C VAL A 67 -2.46 -3.12 9.85
N LEU A 68 -1.83 -1.99 10.17
CA LEU A 68 -2.38 -0.65 9.92
C LEU A 68 -2.66 -0.42 8.43
N PHE A 69 -1.67 -0.69 7.58
CA PHE A 69 -1.82 -0.55 6.13
C PHE A 69 -2.77 -1.58 5.53
N ALA A 70 -2.78 -2.81 6.04
CA ALA A 70 -3.69 -3.86 5.58
C ALA A 70 -5.15 -3.54 5.93
N VAL A 71 -5.42 -2.99 7.12
CA VAL A 71 -6.77 -2.61 7.55
C VAL A 71 -7.25 -1.38 6.80
N ILE A 72 -6.42 -0.33 6.68
CA ILE A 72 -6.80 0.88 5.93
C ILE A 72 -6.98 0.54 4.45
N GLY A 73 -5.97 -0.05 3.81
CA GLY A 73 -6.03 -0.42 2.39
C GLY A 73 -7.12 -1.44 2.12
N GLY A 74 -7.27 -2.46 2.96
CA GLY A 74 -8.32 -3.46 2.86
C GLY A 74 -9.72 -2.88 3.05
N GLY A 75 -9.90 -1.93 3.97
CA GLY A 75 -11.17 -1.22 4.16
C GLY A 75 -11.54 -0.35 2.96
N MET A 76 -10.58 0.40 2.40
CA MET A 76 -10.77 1.18 1.18
C MET A 76 -11.16 0.28 0.00
N LEU A 77 -10.42 -0.82 -0.18
CA LEU A 77 -10.69 -1.82 -1.21
C LEU A 77 -12.05 -2.47 -1.03
N ALA A 78 -12.45 -2.83 0.19
CA ALA A 78 -13.74 -3.45 0.48
C ALA A 78 -14.93 -2.56 0.07
N MET A 79 -14.78 -1.23 0.19
CA MET A 79 -15.82 -0.28 -0.23
C MET A 79 -15.75 0.04 -1.72
N SER A 80 -14.56 0.13 -2.31
CA SER A 80 -14.41 0.51 -3.72
C SER A 80 -14.58 -0.65 -4.70
N LEU A 81 -14.11 -1.86 -4.38
CA LEU A 81 -14.17 -3.01 -5.29
C LEU A 81 -15.57 -3.32 -5.81
N PRO A 82 -16.65 -3.40 -4.99
CA PRO A 82 -17.96 -3.74 -5.51
C PRO A 82 -18.48 -2.70 -6.50
N VAL A 83 -18.16 -1.43 -6.28
CA VAL A 83 -18.53 -0.34 -7.20
C VAL A 83 -17.70 -0.40 -8.48
N VAL A 84 -16.39 -0.62 -8.38
CA VAL A 84 -15.52 -0.70 -9.56
C VAL A 84 -15.83 -1.94 -10.38
N LEU A 85 -15.95 -3.11 -9.75
CA LEU A 85 -16.27 -4.38 -10.41
C LEU A 85 -17.70 -4.44 -10.94
N GLY A 86 -18.65 -3.79 -10.27
CA GLY A 86 -20.04 -3.69 -10.74
C GLY A 86 -20.24 -2.70 -11.89
N ASN A 87 -19.24 -1.85 -12.16
CA ASN A 87 -19.23 -0.88 -13.26
C ASN A 87 -18.34 -1.33 -14.45
N LEU A 88 -17.76 -2.54 -14.40
CA LEU A 88 -17.03 -3.19 -15.51
C LEU A 88 -18.01 -3.93 -16.43
#